data_AF-A0A542AMQ6-F1
#
_entry.id   AF-A0A542AMQ6-F1
#
_cell.length_a   1.000
_cell.length_b   1.000
_cell.length_c   1.000
_cell.angle_alpha   90.00
_cell.angle_beta   90.00
_cell.angle_gamma   90.00
#
_symmetry.space_group_name_H-M   'P 1'
#
loop_
_entity.id
_entity.type
_entity.pdbx_description
1 polymer ?
#
loop_
_entity_poly.entity_id
_entity_poly.type
_entity_poly.pdbx_seq_one_letter_code
_entity_poly.pdbx_strand_id
1 'polypeptide(L)'
;MASVGIGVLFLIMVVSLLALAARVLFALAAYNDACAKANPDALMWGLLIGFLGLIPGIIYLCIRNSSRNYIVCPNCGFRHYFYDAVCPRCGAPNQPPQNRNPLAGEQVRRAKLFLTIAVALTGVAILAVIVCMVFVVSISSFGGNSFYY
;
A
#
# COMPACT_ATOMS: atom_id res chain seq x y z
N MET A 1 7.89 30.37 -25.54
CA MET A 1 8.01 30.22 -24.07
C MET A 1 6.65 30.00 -23.39
N ALA A 2 5.62 30.81 -23.67
CA ALA A 2 4.28 30.64 -23.06
C ALA A 2 3.61 29.26 -23.31
N SER A 3 3.71 28.71 -24.54
CA SER A 3 3.14 27.40 -24.88
C SER A 3 3.77 26.23 -24.10
N VAL A 4 5.08 26.28 -23.86
CA VAL A 4 5.82 25.28 -23.07
C VAL A 4 5.39 25.35 -21.60
N GLY A 5 5.23 26.56 -21.05
CA GLY A 5 4.76 26.76 -19.68
C GLY A 5 3.37 26.19 -19.44
N ILE A 6 2.43 26.41 -20.36
CA ILE A 6 1.06 25.86 -20.27
C ILE A 6 1.08 24.33 -20.32
N GLY A 7 1.88 23.74 -21.21
CA GLY A 7 2.04 22.29 -21.30
C GLY A 7 2.60 21.65 -20.01
N VAL A 8 3.59 22.30 -19.39
CA VAL A 8 4.17 21.83 -18.11
C VAL A 8 3.13 21.92 -16.98
N LEU A 9 2.38 23.02 -16.87
CA LEU A 9 1.33 23.15 -15.87
C LEU A 9 0.22 22.10 -16.03
N PHE A 10 -0.19 21.83 -17.27
CA PHE A 10 -1.15 20.76 -17.56
C PHE A 10 -0.62 19.39 -17.13
N LEU A 11 0.65 19.09 -17.44
CA LEU A 11 1.29 17.84 -17.04
C LEU A 11 1.36 17.71 -15.51
N ILE A 12 1.73 18.77 -14.79
CA ILE A 12 1.75 18.79 -13.33
C ILE A 12 0.37 18.50 -12.75
N MET A 13 -0.69 19.08 -13.35
CA MET A 13 -2.07 18.83 -12.93
C MET A 13 -2.50 17.37 -13.16
N VAL A 14 -2.13 16.77 -14.30
CA VAL A 14 -2.40 15.36 -14.57
C VAL A 14 -1.63 14.44 -13.61
N VAL A 15 -0.35 14.73 -13.37
CA VAL A 15 0.51 13.97 -12.45
C VAL A 15 0.00 14.07 -11.01
N SER A 16 -0.46 15.24 -10.57
CA SER A 16 -1.00 15.41 -9.21
C SER A 16 -2.30 14.65 -9.02
N LEU A 17 -3.19 14.63 -10.02
CA LEU A 17 -4.40 13.79 -10.01
C LEU A 17 -4.06 12.29 -9.95
N LEU A 18 -3.10 11.84 -10.76
CA LEU A 18 -2.62 10.45 -10.74
C LEU A 18 -2.01 10.07 -9.38
N ALA A 19 -1.23 10.98 -8.79
CA ALA A 19 -0.64 10.78 -7.47
C ALA A 19 -1.72 10.68 -6.39
N LEU A 20 -2.73 11.54 -6.40
CA LEU A 20 -3.87 11.48 -5.48
C LEU A 20 -4.67 10.18 -5.64
N ALA A 21 -4.97 9.78 -6.87
CA ALA A 21 -5.63 8.50 -7.16
C ALA A 21 -4.81 7.32 -6.62
N ALA A 22 -3.49 7.32 -6.82
CA ALA A 22 -2.61 6.29 -6.28
C ALA A 22 -2.65 6.23 -4.75
N ARG A 23 -2.69 7.38 -4.05
CA ARG A 23 -2.84 7.41 -2.58
C ARG A 23 -4.13 6.76 -2.10
N VAL A 24 -5.25 7.06 -2.75
CA VAL A 24 -6.54 6.44 -2.44
C VAL A 24 -6.49 4.94 -2.68
N LEU A 25 -5.89 4.49 -3.79
CA LEU A 25 -5.75 3.06 -4.09
C LEU A 25 -4.82 2.34 -3.10
N PHE A 26 -3.73 2.96 -2.65
CA PHE A 26 -2.89 2.40 -1.59
C PHE A 26 -3.64 2.27 -0.26
N ALA A 27 -4.47 3.26 0.10
CA ALA A 27 -5.34 3.20 1.28
C ALA A 27 -6.32 2.03 1.19
N LEU A 28 -7.01 1.89 0.05
CA LEU A 28 -7.96 0.80 -0.19
C LEU A 28 -7.29 -0.56 -0.22
N ALA A 29 -6.07 -0.66 -0.79
CA ALA A 29 -5.29 -1.88 -0.79
C ALA A 29 -4.95 -2.33 0.65
N ALA A 30 -4.45 -1.40 1.47
CA ALA A 30 -4.11 -1.67 2.86
C ALA A 30 -5.33 -2.02 3.72
N TYR A 31 -6.44 -1.30 3.54
CA TYR A 31 -7.70 -1.58 4.23
C TYR A 31 -8.20 -3.00 3.91
N ASN A 32 -8.26 -3.38 2.62
CA ASN A 32 -8.71 -4.70 2.23
C ASN A 32 -7.74 -5.81 2.70
N ASP A 33 -6.41 -5.57 2.69
CA ASP A 33 -5.42 -6.51 3.22
C ASP A 33 -5.60 -6.73 4.75
N ALA A 34 -5.87 -5.65 5.49
CA ALA A 34 -6.10 -5.71 6.93
C ALA A 34 -7.44 -6.37 7.28
N CYS A 35 -8.52 -6.08 6.53
CA CYS A 35 -9.81 -6.75 6.68
C CYS A 35 -9.73 -8.25 6.36
N ALA A 36 -8.97 -8.64 5.33
CA ALA A 36 -8.76 -10.05 5.01
C ALA A 36 -8.08 -10.82 6.15
N LYS A 37 -7.30 -10.12 6.98
CA LYS A 37 -6.63 -10.64 8.17
C LYS A 37 -7.46 -10.51 9.46
N ALA A 38 -8.71 -10.06 9.35
CA ALA A 38 -9.58 -9.78 10.49
C ALA A 38 -8.94 -8.84 11.54
N ASN A 39 -8.11 -7.90 11.09
CA ASN A 39 -7.50 -6.91 11.96
C ASN A 39 -8.54 -5.81 12.33
N PRO A 40 -8.84 -5.58 13.62
CA PRO A 40 -9.80 -4.55 14.02
C PRO A 40 -9.34 -3.14 13.64
N ASP A 41 -8.04 -2.92 13.50
CA ASP A 41 -7.45 -1.61 13.20
C ASP A 41 -7.32 -1.34 11.68
N ALA A 42 -8.07 -2.07 10.84
CA ALA A 42 -7.96 -1.99 9.38
C ALA A 42 -8.15 -0.56 8.83
N LEU A 43 -9.08 0.20 9.40
CA LEU A 43 -9.35 1.59 9.00
C LEU A 43 -8.14 2.50 9.28
N MET A 44 -7.52 2.35 10.45
CA MET A 44 -6.34 3.11 10.84
C MET A 44 -5.19 2.85 9.86
N TRP A 45 -4.94 1.58 9.50
CA TRP A 45 -3.91 1.22 8.53
C TRP A 45 -4.17 1.80 7.14
N GLY A 46 -5.42 1.74 6.66
CA GLY A 46 -5.81 2.36 5.40
C GLY A 46 -5.55 3.87 5.38
N LEU A 47 -5.96 4.58 6.42
CA LEU A 47 -5.76 6.04 6.54
C LEU A 47 -4.28 6.41 6.64
N LEU A 48 -3.51 5.74 7.48
CA LEU A 48 -2.06 6.01 7.62
C LEU A 48 -1.34 5.84 6.29
N ILE A 49 -1.61 4.74 5.56
CA ILE A 49 -0.94 4.45 4.30
C ILE A 49 -1.39 5.40 3.18
N GLY A 50 -2.67 5.78 3.15
CA GLY A 50 -3.19 6.77 2.21
C GLY A 50 -2.56 8.15 2.39
N PHE A 51 -2.49 8.65 3.62
CA PHE A 51 -2.05 10.02 3.91
C PHE A 51 -0.54 10.15 4.10
N LEU A 52 0.07 9.34 4.97
CA LEU A 52 1.50 9.42 5.30
C LEU A 52 2.35 8.62 4.30
N GLY A 53 1.74 7.70 3.54
CA GLY A 53 2.40 7.03 2.42
C GLY A 53 3.19 5.79 2.77
N LEU A 54 4.42 5.74 2.25
CA LEU A 54 5.21 4.52 2.16
C LEU A 54 5.76 4.07 3.52
N ILE A 55 6.09 5.01 4.41
CA ILE A 55 6.64 4.72 5.75
C ILE A 55 5.69 3.84 6.58
N PRO A 56 4.43 4.24 6.86
CA PRO A 56 3.50 3.36 7.57
C PRO A 56 3.14 2.10 6.77
N GLY A 57 3.25 2.14 5.43
CA GLY A 57 3.08 0.97 4.58
C GLY A 57 4.11 -0.12 4.87
N ILE A 58 5.39 0.25 4.97
CA ILE A 58 6.46 -0.69 5.31
C ILE A 58 6.26 -1.22 6.73
N ILE A 59 5.99 -0.33 7.70
CA ILE A 59 5.75 -0.73 9.09
C ILE A 59 4.60 -1.74 9.16
N TYR A 60 3.47 -1.43 8.51
CA TYR A 60 2.34 -2.35 8.41
C TYR A 60 2.76 -3.71 7.85
N LEU A 61 3.51 -3.74 6.74
CA LEU A 61 3.96 -4.99 6.14
C LEU A 61 4.85 -5.81 7.08
N CYS A 62 5.68 -5.17 7.90
CA CYS A 62 6.50 -5.84 8.91
C CYS A 62 5.66 -6.46 10.04
N ILE A 63 4.60 -5.78 10.49
CA ILE A 63 3.84 -6.21 11.67
C ILE A 63 2.52 -6.93 11.37
N ARG A 64 2.02 -6.88 10.13
CA ARG A 64 0.72 -7.48 9.73
C ARG A 64 0.64 -8.99 9.89
N ASN A 65 1.79 -9.67 10.08
CA ASN A 65 1.85 -11.10 10.35
C ASN A 65 2.34 -11.42 11.78
N SER A 66 2.63 -10.38 12.58
CA SER A 66 3.07 -10.48 13.97
C SER A 66 1.88 -10.65 14.92
N SER A 67 0.71 -10.14 14.56
CA SER A 67 -0.47 -10.19 15.42
C SER A 67 -1.11 -11.58 15.45
N ARG A 68 -0.78 -12.33 16.51
CA ARG A 68 -1.60 -13.39 17.13
C ARG A 68 -1.70 -14.72 16.40
N ASN A 69 -0.54 -15.35 16.22
CA ASN A 69 -0.49 -16.80 16.07
C ASN A 69 -0.47 -17.53 17.41
N TYR A 70 -0.78 -16.86 18.52
CA TYR A 70 -0.80 -17.46 19.85
C TYR A 70 -2.23 -17.52 20.37
N ILE A 71 -2.61 -18.68 20.89
CA ILE A 71 -3.88 -18.90 21.59
C ILE A 71 -3.61 -19.33 23.03
N VAL A 72 -4.58 -19.12 23.91
CA VAL A 72 -4.55 -19.60 25.29
C VAL A 72 -5.42 -20.85 25.37
N CYS A 73 -4.85 -21.97 25.81
CA CYS A 73 -5.60 -23.21 25.98
C CYS A 73 -6.73 -23.01 27.03
N PRO A 74 -7.99 -23.31 26.70
CA PRO A 74 -9.10 -23.15 27.66
C PRO A 74 -9.06 -24.16 28.82
N ASN A 75 -8.37 -25.30 28.63
CA ASN A 75 -8.29 -26.36 29.64
C ASN A 75 -7.17 -26.10 30.66
N CYS A 76 -6.00 -25.62 30.22
CA CYS A 76 -4.82 -25.48 31.09
C CYS A 76 -4.20 -24.06 31.14
N GLY A 77 -4.73 -23.10 30.40
CA GLY A 77 -4.23 -21.72 30.36
C GLY A 77 -2.88 -21.52 29.66
N PHE A 78 -2.30 -22.56 29.03
CA PHE A 78 -1.01 -22.45 28.36
C PHE A 78 -1.11 -21.64 27.06
N ARG A 79 -0.15 -20.73 26.83
CA ARG A 79 -0.01 -19.97 25.58
C ARG A 79 0.83 -20.75 24.60
N HIS A 80 0.30 -21.02 23.42
CA HIS A 80 1.02 -21.75 22.38
C HIS A 80 0.55 -21.36 20.97
N TYR A 81 1.19 -21.92 19.95
CA TYR A 81 0.90 -21.53 18.57
C TYR A 81 -0.45 -22.06 18.12
N PHE A 82 -1.13 -21.22 17.33
CA PHE A 82 -2.42 -21.50 16.73
C PHE A 82 -2.39 -22.74 15.82
N TYR A 83 -1.24 -22.99 15.17
CA TYR A 83 -1.08 -24.10 14.22
C TYR A 83 -0.84 -25.46 14.90
N ASP A 84 -0.64 -25.48 16.22
CA ASP A 84 -0.47 -26.74 16.93
C ASP A 84 -1.80 -27.51 16.85
N ALA A 85 -1.76 -28.80 16.51
CA ALA A 85 -2.99 -29.62 16.43
C ALA A 85 -3.63 -29.83 17.82
N VAL A 86 -2.79 -29.83 18.86
CA VAL A 86 -3.14 -30.04 20.26
C VAL A 86 -2.32 -29.11 21.15
N CYS A 87 -2.80 -28.83 22.34
CA CYS A 87 -2.03 -28.11 23.35
C CYS A 87 -0.78 -28.93 23.74
N PRO A 88 0.44 -28.40 23.58
CA PRO A 88 1.67 -29.14 23.90
C PRO A 88 1.82 -29.42 25.40
N ARG A 89 1.02 -28.77 26.26
CA ARG A 89 1.06 -28.97 27.71
C ARG A 89 0.07 -30.03 28.20
N CYS A 90 -1.18 -29.99 27.73
CA CYS A 90 -2.24 -30.84 28.26
C CYS A 90 -2.85 -31.80 27.24
N GLY A 91 -2.43 -31.76 25.97
CA GLY A 91 -2.95 -32.62 24.90
C GLY A 91 -4.37 -32.31 24.45
N ALA A 92 -5.03 -31.28 24.99
CA ALA A 92 -6.37 -30.88 24.58
C ALA A 92 -6.37 -30.45 23.09
N PRO A 93 -7.39 -30.82 22.30
CA PRO A 93 -7.46 -30.45 20.89
C PRO A 93 -7.57 -28.94 20.73
N ASN A 94 -6.80 -28.40 19.78
CA ASN A 94 -6.89 -26.99 19.46
C ASN A 94 -8.14 -26.71 18.64
N GLN A 95 -8.93 -25.75 19.11
CA GLN A 95 -10.09 -25.29 18.35
C GLN A 95 -9.62 -24.28 17.30
N PRO A 96 -9.96 -24.49 16.01
CA PRO A 96 -9.72 -23.47 15.00
C PRO A 96 -10.50 -22.19 15.34
N PRO A 97 -10.06 -21.01 14.87
CA PRO A 97 -10.69 -19.76 15.22
C PRO A 97 -12.06 -19.75 14.56
N GLN A 98 -13.10 -19.56 15.37
CA GLN A 98 -14.48 -19.56 14.87
C GLN A 98 -14.78 -18.41 13.90
N ASN A 99 -13.97 -17.35 13.91
CA ASN A 99 -14.16 -16.18 13.07
C ASN A 99 -13.14 -16.13 11.92
N ARG A 100 -13.31 -16.98 10.92
CA ARG A 100 -12.71 -16.74 9.60
C ARG A 100 -13.61 -15.78 8.86
N ASN A 101 -13.08 -14.62 8.48
CA ASN A 101 -13.80 -13.68 7.63
C ASN A 101 -14.19 -14.39 6.32
N PRO A 102 -15.49 -14.60 6.05
CA PRO A 102 -15.95 -15.34 4.87
C PRO A 102 -15.62 -14.61 3.56
N LEU A 103 -15.36 -13.31 3.62
CA LEU A 103 -15.01 -12.45 2.48
C LEU A 103 -13.49 -12.33 2.29
N ALA A 104 -12.67 -13.02 3.08
CA ALA A 104 -11.21 -12.87 3.05
C ALA A 104 -10.60 -13.14 1.66
N GLY A 105 -11.11 -14.13 0.93
CA GLY A 105 -10.63 -14.42 -0.43
C GLY A 105 -10.86 -13.26 -1.41
N GLU A 106 -12.06 -12.67 -1.37
CA GLU A 106 -12.40 -11.52 -2.21
C GLU A 106 -11.59 -10.28 -1.84
N GLN A 107 -11.38 -10.06 -0.54
CA GLN A 107 -10.61 -8.92 -0.03
C GLN A 107 -9.12 -9.04 -0.39
N VAL A 108 -8.52 -10.22 -0.34
CA VAL A 108 -7.15 -10.44 -0.82
C VAL A 108 -7.04 -10.14 -2.32
N ARG A 109 -8.04 -10.55 -3.11
CA ARG A 109 -8.07 -10.27 -4.56
C ARG A 109 -8.15 -8.76 -4.82
N ARG A 110 -9.07 -8.06 -4.15
CA ARG A 110 -9.22 -6.60 -4.25
C ARG A 110 -7.96 -5.86 -3.78
N ALA A 111 -7.36 -6.28 -2.67
CA ALA A 111 -6.14 -5.70 -2.14
C ALA A 111 -4.99 -5.79 -3.16
N LYS A 112 -4.80 -6.97 -3.77
CA LYS A 112 -3.79 -7.16 -4.83
C LYS A 112 -4.08 -6.29 -6.05
N LEU A 113 -5.33 -6.22 -6.49
CA LEU A 113 -5.74 -5.41 -7.64
C LEU A 113 -5.50 -3.91 -7.40
N PHE A 114 -5.92 -3.39 -6.25
CA PHE A 114 -5.70 -1.99 -5.91
C PHE A 114 -4.22 -1.67 -5.75
N LEU A 115 -3.44 -2.58 -5.15
CA LEU A 115 -1.99 -2.43 -5.01
C LEU A 115 -1.29 -2.40 -6.36
N THR A 116 -1.61 -3.32 -7.28
CA THR A 116 -0.97 -3.37 -8.61
C THR A 116 -1.30 -2.11 -9.42
N ILE A 117 -2.55 -1.66 -9.40
CA ILE A 117 -2.95 -0.42 -10.09
C ILE A 117 -2.24 0.80 -9.46
N ALA A 118 -2.20 0.90 -8.12
CA ALA A 118 -1.53 2.01 -7.44
C ALA A 118 -0.04 2.09 -7.77
N VAL A 119 0.66 0.95 -7.76
CA VAL A 119 2.08 0.86 -8.12
C VAL A 119 2.29 1.24 -9.60
N ALA A 120 1.45 0.74 -10.50
CA ALA A 120 1.53 1.08 -11.93
C ALA A 120 1.32 2.58 -12.17
N LEU A 121 0.28 3.18 -11.58
CA LEU A 121 0.01 4.62 -11.71
C LEU A 121 1.14 5.47 -11.14
N THR A 122 1.71 5.05 -10.00
CA THR A 122 2.86 5.74 -9.40
C THR A 122 4.08 5.67 -10.32
N GLY A 123 4.36 4.50 -10.92
CA GLY A 123 5.45 4.33 -11.88
C GLY A 123 5.30 5.19 -13.13
N VAL A 124 4.09 5.25 -13.70
CA VAL A 124 3.77 6.10 -14.86
C VAL A 124 3.95 7.58 -14.51
N ALA A 125 3.47 8.02 -13.35
CA ALA A 125 3.63 9.40 -12.90
C ALA A 125 5.11 9.80 -12.74
N ILE A 126 5.93 8.92 -12.15
CA ILE A 126 7.38 9.15 -12.00
C ILE A 126 8.05 9.24 -13.38
N LEU A 127 7.75 8.33 -14.29
CA LEU A 127 8.29 8.36 -15.65
C LEU A 127 7.91 9.65 -16.39
N ALA A 128 6.66 10.09 -16.30
CA ALA A 128 6.20 11.33 -16.91
C ALA A 128 6.96 12.56 -16.37
N VAL A 129 7.22 12.60 -15.07
CA VAL A 129 8.01 13.67 -14.43
C VAL A 129 9.47 13.65 -14.92
N ILE A 130 10.09 12.47 -15.01
CA ILE A 130 11.48 12.32 -15.50
C ILE A 130 11.59 12.80 -16.95
N VAL A 131 10.68 12.36 -17.83
CA VAL A 131 10.65 12.78 -19.23
C VAL A 131 10.45 14.29 -19.36
N CYS A 132 9.53 14.85 -18.56
CA CYS A 132 9.29 16.30 -18.53
C CYS A 132 10.54 17.07 -18.10
N MET A 133 11.22 16.62 -17.03
CA MET A 133 12.47 17.24 -16.56
C MET A 133 13.56 17.22 -17.63
N VAL A 134 13.79 16.07 -18.28
CA VAL A 134 14.78 15.95 -19.37
C VAL A 134 14.45 16.90 -20.53
N PHE A 135 13.18 16.99 -20.91
CA PHE A 135 12.72 17.87 -21.97
C PHE A 135 12.93 19.36 -21.64
N VAL A 136 12.55 19.79 -20.43
CA VAL A 136 12.73 21.18 -19.97
C VAL A 136 14.21 21.55 -19.91
N VAL A 137 15.06 20.68 -19.35
CA VAL A 137 16.51 20.88 -19.30
C VAL A 137 17.09 21.00 -20.71
N SER A 138 16.67 20.13 -21.63
CA SER A 138 17.14 20.16 -23.02
C SER A 138 16.84 21.51 -23.68
N ILE A 139 15.60 22.01 -23.58
CA ILE A 139 15.22 23.31 -24.14
C ILE A 139 16.05 24.46 -23.52
N SER A 140 16.26 24.43 -22.20
CA SER A 140 17.04 25.47 -21.53
C SER A 140 18.49 25.53 -21.98
N SER A 141 19.12 24.38 -22.26
CA SER A 141 20.49 24.29 -22.78
C SER A 141 20.61 24.82 -24.22
N PHE A 142 19.60 24.58 -25.07
CA PHE A 142 19.57 25.14 -26.43
C PHE A 142 19.37 26.67 -26.43
N GLY A 143 18.49 27.18 -25.58
CA GLY A 143 18.23 28.63 -25.47
C GLY A 143 19.41 29.41 -24.91
N GLY A 144 20.17 28.83 -23.97
CA GLY A 144 21.38 29.45 -23.41
C GLY A 144 22.48 29.64 -24.46
N ASN A 145 22.68 28.67 -25.35
CA ASN A 145 23.73 28.74 -26.38
C ASN A 145 23.43 29.77 -27.47
N SER A 146 22.17 30.11 -27.75
CA SER A 146 21.81 31.13 -28.74
C SER A 146 22.02 32.58 -28.26
N PHE A 147 22.25 32.83 -26.97
CA PHE A 147 22.55 34.18 -26.46
C PHE A 147 24.04 34.54 -26.47
N TYR A 148 24.93 33.58 -26.73
CA TYR A 148 26.39 33.77 -26.76
C TYR A 148 26.97 33.88 -28.19
N TYR A 149 26.13 33.91 -29.22
CA TYR A 149 26.52 34.15 -30.62
C TYR A 149 25.76 35.35 -31.18
#